data_AF-A0A815PP95-F1
#
_entry.id   AF-A0A815PP95-F1
#
_cell.length_a   1.000
_cell.length_b   1.000
_cell.length_c   1.000
_cell.angle_alpha   90.00
_cell.angle_beta   90.00
_cell.angle_gamma   90.00
#
_symmetry.space_group_name_H-M   'P 1'
#
loop_
_entity.id
_entity.type
_entity.pdbx_description
1 polymer ?
#
loop_
_entity_poly.entity_id
_entity_poly.type
_entity_poly.pdbx_seq_one_letter_code
_entity_poly.pdbx_strand_id
1 'polypeptide(L)'
;MIEYLLIDISLPSSNPMYGYRESYVTQYFLVETKLMKTMPNIRYLHLIIENHDIQRKIQKGVCGSTSENKESLANRALEIQTEIRAHRKSFQFQIRLLYFIFRNAVDARVTTNYTNGLSSYSSTFMRPYGYTNNYYFHAIAVRIFSSGLYSFTSNSTFDIYGSFHRYPVDITIPSQSMITDDYYNGGDRQFQINIDLQSNQTYVLIVSTYSPNVTGLFTIIVEGPSNVELIHNDYFVLETTTTTTIRPMITSNYLGFLSSDNLQFNRPTSNSDNHYYQAIEITATVSDTYIFMSSSTFGIYGYFYENSFDPYYSNRNLIASNYDDSDNTQFRINVTLQFQRKYILVITSFGYNITGAFLIKAIGPTPLLFTPINQIKSYYGDSLSCSSSTFSRWGSTNDHGCYFYQANRIEISMNGFYTFFDNSSMDTVGYLYSDSFDPSRPYQNLITSNHGDFNYLHLGISYTLQSTGSYILVVTTRRENVQGSFQITAVGPSSSSHPIPQC
;
A
#
# COMPACT_ATOMS: atom_id res chain seq x y z
N MET A 1 -25.43 -10.26 -32.70
CA MET A 1 -26.29 -11.10 -33.57
C MET A 1 -27.68 -10.47 -33.67
N ILE A 2 -27.82 -9.37 -34.44
CA ILE A 2 -29.07 -8.87 -35.04
C ILE A 2 -28.58 -8.07 -36.24
N GLU A 3 -28.66 -8.65 -37.43
CA GLU A 3 -28.36 -7.98 -38.69
C GLU A 3 -29.50 -8.27 -39.66
N TYR A 4 -29.99 -7.21 -40.30
CA TYR A 4 -30.92 -7.14 -41.43
C TYR A 4 -32.30 -7.82 -41.31
N LEU A 5 -33.36 -7.00 -41.19
CA LEU A 5 -34.65 -7.32 -41.81
C LEU A 5 -35.43 -6.06 -42.21
N LEU A 6 -35.08 -5.49 -43.36
CA LEU A 6 -35.98 -4.67 -44.17
C LEU A 6 -36.59 -5.61 -45.22
N ILE A 7 -37.84 -6.02 -45.02
CA ILE A 7 -38.61 -6.72 -46.07
C ILE A 7 -39.76 -5.81 -46.49
N ASP A 8 -39.69 -5.40 -47.75
CA ASP A 8 -40.76 -4.80 -48.53
C ASP A 8 -41.80 -5.89 -48.84
N ILE A 9 -43.09 -5.62 -48.60
CA ILE A 9 -44.15 -6.60 -48.81
C ILE A 9 -44.61 -6.51 -50.27
N SER A 10 -43.99 -7.29 -51.14
CA SER A 10 -44.58 -7.72 -52.41
C SER A 10 -45.06 -9.17 -52.27
N LEU A 11 -46.32 -9.41 -52.66
CA LEU A 11 -47.00 -10.72 -52.56
C LEU A 11 -46.34 -11.77 -53.48
N PRO A 12 -46.16 -13.03 -53.07
CA PRO A 12 -45.59 -14.06 -53.93
C PRO A 12 -46.66 -14.88 -54.68
N SER A 13 -46.47 -15.04 -55.99
CA SER A 13 -47.13 -16.06 -56.81
C SER A 13 -46.37 -17.39 -56.77
N SER A 14 -47.06 -18.42 -56.30
CA SER A 14 -46.95 -19.87 -56.57
C SER A 14 -45.59 -20.57 -56.81
N ASN A 15 -45.37 -21.59 -55.94
CA ASN A 15 -44.71 -22.90 -56.13
C ASN A 15 -43.22 -23.09 -55.73
N PRO A 16 -42.85 -24.31 -55.23
CA PRO A 16 -42.04 -24.46 -54.02
C PRO A 16 -40.76 -25.31 -54.23
N MET A 17 -39.75 -25.13 -53.38
CA MET A 17 -38.81 -26.21 -53.05
C MET A 17 -38.16 -26.02 -51.67
N TYR A 18 -38.37 -27.05 -50.85
CA TYR A 18 -37.60 -27.58 -49.72
C TYR A 18 -36.85 -26.65 -48.74
N GLY A 19 -37.27 -26.76 -47.47
CA GLY A 19 -36.37 -27.22 -46.40
C GLY A 19 -35.92 -26.18 -45.40
N TYR A 20 -36.39 -26.34 -44.15
CA TYR A 20 -35.95 -25.65 -42.91
C TYR A 20 -36.30 -24.16 -42.79
N ARG A 21 -37.49 -23.86 -42.24
CA ARG A 21 -37.76 -22.64 -41.43
C ARG A 21 -39.11 -22.75 -40.71
N GLU A 22 -39.13 -23.36 -39.53
CA GLU A 22 -40.30 -23.30 -38.62
C GLU A 22 -40.02 -22.70 -37.23
N SER A 23 -38.79 -22.27 -36.90
CA SER A 23 -38.52 -21.68 -35.57
C SER A 23 -38.52 -20.14 -35.52
N TYR A 24 -38.53 -19.45 -36.66
CA TYR A 24 -38.43 -17.98 -36.69
C TYR A 24 -39.78 -17.26 -36.83
N VAL A 25 -40.78 -17.86 -37.48
CA VAL A 25 -42.09 -17.21 -37.71
C VAL A 25 -42.89 -17.06 -36.39
N THR A 26 -42.68 -17.95 -35.44
CA THR A 26 -43.37 -17.97 -34.14
C THR A 26 -42.86 -16.88 -33.18
N GLN A 27 -41.60 -16.42 -33.33
CA GLN A 27 -41.06 -15.34 -32.51
C GLN A 27 -41.48 -13.94 -33.01
N TYR A 28 -41.68 -13.74 -34.32
CA TYR A 28 -42.20 -12.48 -34.87
C TYR A 28 -43.64 -12.21 -34.40
N PHE A 29 -44.49 -13.23 -34.37
CA PHE A 29 -45.87 -13.09 -33.90
C PHE A 29 -45.96 -12.82 -32.39
N LEU A 30 -45.01 -13.30 -31.60
CA LEU A 30 -45.01 -13.17 -30.13
C LEU A 30 -44.57 -11.77 -29.65
N VAL A 31 -43.69 -11.10 -30.40
CA VAL A 31 -43.24 -9.73 -30.08
C VAL A 31 -44.28 -8.69 -30.51
N GLU A 32 -44.89 -8.83 -31.69
CA GLU A 32 -46.01 -7.96 -32.10
C GLU A 32 -47.23 -8.12 -31.18
N THR A 33 -47.58 -9.36 -30.77
CA THR A 33 -48.72 -9.57 -29.86
C THR A 33 -48.44 -9.15 -28.42
N LYS A 34 -47.20 -9.21 -27.93
CA LYS A 34 -46.84 -8.66 -26.60
C LYS A 34 -46.80 -7.14 -26.59
N LEU A 35 -46.27 -6.48 -27.63
CA LEU A 35 -46.29 -5.01 -27.74
C LEU A 35 -47.69 -4.46 -27.98
N MET A 36 -48.53 -5.15 -28.77
CA MET A 36 -49.95 -4.78 -28.92
C MET A 36 -50.77 -4.98 -27.65
N LYS A 37 -50.39 -5.91 -26.75
CA LYS A 37 -51.05 -6.09 -25.45
C LYS A 37 -50.74 -4.98 -24.45
N THR A 38 -49.61 -4.28 -24.60
CA THR A 38 -49.18 -3.23 -23.67
C THR A 38 -49.49 -1.80 -24.13
N MET A 39 -49.97 -1.60 -25.36
CA MET A 39 -50.45 -0.29 -25.82
C MET A 39 -51.97 -0.30 -25.99
N PRO A 40 -52.70 0.64 -25.35
CA PRO A 40 -54.15 0.71 -25.46
C PRO A 40 -54.52 1.40 -26.77
N ASN A 41 -54.49 0.67 -27.88
CA ASN A 41 -55.14 1.14 -29.11
C ASN A 41 -56.38 0.30 -29.42
N ILE A 42 -57.26 0.20 -28.40
CA ILE A 42 -58.61 -0.36 -28.49
C ILE A 42 -59.36 0.20 -29.71
N ARG A 43 -59.11 1.48 -30.05
CA ARG A 43 -59.65 2.15 -31.23
C ARG A 43 -59.22 1.51 -32.56
N TYR A 44 -57.95 1.14 -32.72
CA TYR A 44 -57.46 0.50 -33.96
C TYR A 44 -58.09 -0.89 -34.17
N LEU A 45 -58.23 -1.68 -33.08
CA LEU A 45 -58.92 -2.96 -33.13
C LEU A 45 -60.40 -2.80 -33.49
N HIS A 46 -61.06 -1.79 -32.90
CA HIS A 46 -62.45 -1.45 -33.18
C HIS A 46 -62.66 -1.09 -34.65
N LEU A 47 -61.76 -0.28 -35.23
CA LEU A 47 -61.80 0.11 -36.65
C LEU A 47 -61.60 -1.08 -37.60
N ILE A 48 -60.74 -2.06 -37.25
CA ILE A 48 -60.58 -3.29 -38.05
C ILE A 48 -61.87 -4.12 -38.04
N ILE A 49 -62.49 -4.28 -36.86
CA ILE A 49 -63.74 -5.03 -36.70
C ILE A 49 -64.87 -4.32 -37.46
N GLU A 50 -65.00 -3.00 -37.30
CA GLU A 50 -66.00 -2.18 -38.00
C GLU A 50 -65.84 -2.26 -39.53
N ASN A 51 -64.61 -2.16 -40.04
CA ASN A 51 -64.34 -2.31 -41.46
C ASN A 51 -64.73 -3.70 -41.97
N HIS A 52 -64.36 -4.76 -41.25
CA HIS A 52 -64.69 -6.14 -41.62
C HIS A 52 -66.21 -6.36 -41.69
N ASP A 53 -66.96 -5.85 -40.72
CA ASP A 53 -68.42 -5.95 -40.70
C ASP A 53 -69.08 -5.16 -41.84
N ILE A 54 -68.55 -3.96 -42.17
CA ILE A 54 -69.03 -3.16 -43.32
C ILE A 54 -68.75 -3.88 -44.63
N GLN A 55 -67.54 -4.42 -44.84
CA GLN A 55 -67.20 -5.20 -46.04
C GLN A 55 -68.10 -6.45 -46.18
N ARG A 56 -68.40 -7.12 -45.07
CA ARG A 56 -69.32 -8.27 -45.06
C ARG A 56 -70.75 -7.89 -45.44
N LYS A 57 -71.23 -6.73 -44.99
CA LYS A 57 -72.54 -6.18 -45.38
C LYS A 57 -72.58 -5.81 -46.87
N ILE A 58 -71.49 -5.26 -47.41
CA ILE A 58 -71.35 -4.95 -48.84
C ILE A 58 -71.35 -6.24 -49.67
N GLN A 59 -70.56 -7.25 -49.30
CA GLN A 59 -70.43 -8.52 -50.03
C GLN A 59 -71.70 -9.38 -50.03
N LYS A 60 -72.43 -9.42 -48.91
CA LYS A 60 -73.67 -10.20 -48.79
C LYS A 60 -74.83 -9.60 -49.58
N GLY A 61 -74.64 -8.43 -50.21
CA GLY A 61 -75.66 -7.75 -51.00
C GLY A 61 -76.96 -7.65 -50.23
N VAL A 62 -77.02 -6.79 -49.22
CA VAL A 62 -78.20 -6.61 -48.37
C VAL A 62 -79.47 -6.54 -49.25
N CYS A 63 -80.22 -7.65 -49.29
CA CYS A 63 -81.48 -7.73 -50.01
C CYS A 63 -82.46 -6.79 -49.31
N GLY A 64 -82.62 -5.58 -49.86
CA GLY A 64 -83.50 -4.53 -49.35
C GLY A 64 -82.89 -3.14 -49.16
N SER A 65 -81.58 -2.93 -49.40
CA SER A 65 -80.99 -1.58 -49.26
C SER A 65 -81.13 -0.74 -50.53
N THR A 66 -81.69 0.47 -50.42
CA THR A 66 -81.70 1.51 -51.46
C THR A 66 -80.28 1.89 -51.92
N SER A 67 -80.12 2.46 -53.12
CA SER A 67 -78.82 2.87 -53.67
C SER A 67 -78.05 3.82 -52.75
N GLU A 68 -78.74 4.73 -52.07
CA GLU A 68 -78.16 5.67 -51.09
C GLU A 68 -77.49 4.96 -49.90
N ASN A 69 -78.01 3.82 -49.46
CA ASN A 69 -77.41 3.05 -48.36
C ASN A 69 -76.10 2.35 -48.77
N LYS A 70 -75.94 2.02 -50.05
CA LYS A 70 -74.69 1.40 -50.55
C LYS A 70 -73.57 2.44 -50.65
N GLU A 71 -73.89 3.65 -51.11
CA GLU A 71 -72.93 4.74 -51.22
C GLU A 71 -72.47 5.23 -49.83
N SER A 72 -73.39 5.35 -48.87
CA SER A 72 -73.05 5.69 -47.48
C SER A 72 -72.12 4.66 -46.83
N LEU A 73 -72.38 3.36 -47.02
CA LEU A 73 -71.51 2.28 -46.52
C LEU A 73 -70.14 2.27 -47.20
N ALA A 74 -70.08 2.57 -48.50
CA ALA A 74 -68.82 2.67 -49.24
C ALA A 74 -67.97 3.86 -48.75
N ASN A 75 -68.58 5.02 -48.52
CA ASN A 75 -67.89 6.19 -47.97
C ASN A 75 -67.38 5.93 -46.55
N ARG A 76 -68.19 5.30 -45.69
CA ARG A 76 -67.76 4.92 -44.34
C ARG A 76 -66.60 3.91 -44.37
N ALA A 77 -66.63 2.94 -45.28
CA ALA A 77 -65.53 2.01 -45.46
C ALA A 77 -64.24 2.73 -45.88
N LEU A 78 -64.33 3.72 -46.77
CA LEU A 78 -63.17 4.51 -47.21
C LEU A 78 -62.57 5.36 -46.09
N GLU A 79 -63.42 5.98 -45.26
CA GLU A 79 -62.98 6.71 -44.06
C GLU A 79 -62.22 5.80 -43.09
N ILE A 80 -62.80 4.64 -42.76
CA ILE A 80 -62.17 3.69 -41.83
C ILE A 80 -60.85 3.16 -42.41
N GLN A 81 -60.79 2.85 -43.70
CA GLN A 81 -59.53 2.44 -44.36
C GLN A 81 -58.46 3.54 -44.31
N THR A 82 -58.87 4.80 -44.41
CA THR A 82 -57.96 5.96 -44.32
C THR A 82 -57.43 6.11 -42.89
N GLU A 83 -58.29 5.96 -41.88
CA GLU A 83 -57.91 6.01 -40.46
C GLU A 83 -57.00 4.84 -40.08
N ILE A 84 -57.28 3.63 -40.55
CA ILE A 84 -56.41 2.45 -40.40
C ILE A 84 -55.03 2.71 -41.02
N ARG A 85 -54.98 3.27 -42.24
CA ARG A 85 -53.72 3.60 -42.92
C ARG A 85 -52.92 4.65 -42.15
N ALA A 86 -53.58 5.66 -41.59
CA ALA A 86 -52.94 6.69 -40.76
C ALA A 86 -52.36 6.09 -39.47
N HIS A 87 -53.13 5.26 -38.76
CA HIS A 87 -52.65 4.54 -37.58
C HIS A 87 -51.46 3.62 -37.89
N ARG A 88 -51.48 2.89 -39.01
CA ARG A 88 -50.37 2.04 -39.43
C ARG A 88 -49.10 2.85 -39.68
N LYS A 89 -49.20 4.01 -40.35
CA LYS A 89 -48.05 4.91 -40.56
C LYS A 89 -47.50 5.47 -39.25
N SER A 90 -48.37 5.89 -38.34
CA SER A 90 -47.98 6.39 -37.01
C SER A 90 -47.25 5.31 -36.20
N PHE A 91 -47.78 4.08 -36.20
CA PHE A 91 -47.15 2.95 -35.52
C PHE A 91 -45.78 2.59 -36.12
N GLN A 92 -45.66 2.56 -37.45
CA GLN A 92 -44.37 2.36 -38.11
C GLN A 92 -43.35 3.45 -37.77
N PHE A 93 -43.79 4.71 -37.67
CA PHE A 93 -42.93 5.81 -37.24
C PHE A 93 -42.46 5.64 -35.79
N GLN A 94 -43.36 5.29 -34.88
CA GLN A 94 -43.02 5.01 -33.48
C GLN A 94 -42.01 3.87 -33.35
N ILE A 95 -42.19 2.77 -34.09
CA ILE A 95 -41.21 1.66 -34.13
C ILE A 95 -39.85 2.13 -34.63
N ARG A 96 -39.81 2.89 -35.73
CA ARG A 96 -38.55 3.43 -36.28
C ARG A 96 -37.85 4.37 -35.30
N LEU A 97 -38.61 5.22 -34.61
CA LEU A 97 -38.08 6.11 -33.58
C LEU A 97 -37.55 5.32 -32.38
N LEU A 98 -38.28 4.30 -31.91
CA LEU A 98 -37.84 3.42 -30.83
C LEU A 98 -36.55 2.67 -31.22
N TYR A 99 -36.48 2.15 -32.44
CA TYR A 99 -35.30 1.49 -32.99
C TYR A 99 -34.11 2.45 -33.09
N PHE A 100 -34.34 3.69 -33.55
CA PHE A 100 -33.31 4.73 -33.61
C PHE A 100 -32.81 5.10 -32.20
N ILE A 101 -33.70 5.27 -31.23
CA ILE A 101 -33.33 5.55 -29.82
C ILE A 101 -32.56 4.36 -29.23
N PHE A 102 -33.03 3.13 -29.43
CA PHE A 102 -32.33 1.92 -28.96
C PHE A 102 -30.95 1.77 -29.59
N ARG A 103 -30.83 1.99 -30.91
CA ARG A 103 -29.55 1.90 -31.61
C ARG A 103 -28.55 2.94 -31.08
N ASN A 104 -28.97 4.19 -30.94
CA ASN A 104 -28.07 5.24 -30.45
C ASN A 104 -27.75 5.12 -28.95
N ALA A 105 -28.66 4.54 -28.14
CA ALA A 105 -28.41 4.28 -26.72
C ALA A 105 -27.49 3.07 -26.49
N VAL A 106 -27.44 2.13 -27.43
CA VAL A 106 -26.57 0.93 -27.36
C VAL A 106 -25.15 1.21 -27.89
N ASP A 107 -24.96 2.21 -28.75
CA ASP A 107 -23.66 2.50 -29.38
C ASP A 107 -22.86 3.66 -28.75
N ALA A 108 -23.40 4.38 -27.76
CA ALA A 108 -22.66 5.44 -27.08
C ALA A 108 -21.63 4.84 -26.09
N ARG A 109 -20.52 4.31 -26.60
CA ARG A 109 -19.39 3.91 -25.77
C ARG A 109 -18.67 5.16 -25.26
N VAL A 110 -18.34 5.16 -23.98
CA VAL A 110 -17.55 6.21 -23.33
C VAL A 110 -16.12 5.73 -23.22
N THR A 111 -15.16 6.64 -23.46
CA THR A 111 -13.73 6.37 -23.37
C THR A 111 -13.15 6.94 -22.08
N THR A 112 -12.42 6.11 -21.33
CA THR A 112 -11.60 6.50 -20.17
C THR A 112 -10.13 6.19 -20.47
N ASN A 113 -9.24 7.16 -20.24
CA ASN A 113 -7.80 6.98 -20.48
C ASN A 113 -7.03 6.98 -19.15
N TYR A 114 -5.98 6.18 -19.07
CA TYR A 114 -5.06 6.12 -17.94
C TYR A 114 -3.63 5.97 -18.44
N THR A 115 -2.71 6.80 -17.98
CA THR A 115 -1.30 6.79 -18.41
C THR A 115 -0.40 6.60 -17.20
N ASN A 116 0.60 5.72 -17.31
CA ASN A 116 1.63 5.52 -16.30
C ASN A 116 2.93 4.98 -16.94
N GLY A 117 3.92 4.62 -16.13
CA GLY A 117 5.18 4.04 -16.56
C GLY A 117 5.57 2.82 -15.74
N LEU A 118 6.23 1.88 -16.40
CA LEU A 118 6.98 0.80 -15.77
C LEU A 118 8.45 1.21 -15.72
N SER A 119 9.06 1.13 -14.55
CA SER A 119 10.45 1.51 -14.32
C SER A 119 11.20 0.41 -13.56
N SER A 120 12.51 0.56 -13.39
CA SER A 120 13.30 -0.36 -12.57
C SER A 120 12.89 -0.38 -11.09
N TYR A 121 12.09 0.61 -10.66
CA TYR A 121 11.52 0.71 -9.32
C TYR A 121 10.16 0.02 -9.19
N SER A 122 9.53 -0.36 -10.31
CA SER A 122 8.26 -1.07 -10.29
C SER A 122 8.47 -2.44 -9.66
N SER A 123 7.46 -2.92 -8.91
CA SER A 123 7.50 -4.27 -8.36
C SER A 123 7.57 -5.29 -9.51
N THR A 124 8.14 -6.46 -9.25
CA THR A 124 8.17 -7.56 -10.22
C THR A 124 7.08 -8.59 -9.94
N PHE A 125 6.64 -9.25 -11.00
CA PHE A 125 5.51 -10.17 -10.98
C PHE A 125 5.85 -11.42 -11.78
N MET A 126 5.49 -12.58 -11.24
CA MET A 126 5.48 -13.82 -12.02
C MET A 126 4.25 -13.78 -12.92
N ARG A 127 4.45 -13.50 -14.21
CA ARG A 127 3.36 -13.53 -15.17
C ARG A 127 2.72 -14.93 -15.21
N PRO A 128 1.40 -15.03 -15.41
CA PRO A 128 0.76 -16.28 -15.80
C PRO A 128 1.54 -16.88 -16.98
N TYR A 129 1.96 -18.14 -16.85
CA TYR A 129 2.76 -18.86 -17.86
C TYR A 129 4.19 -18.33 -18.11
N GLY A 130 4.66 -17.36 -17.32
CA GLY A 130 6.04 -16.87 -17.36
C GLY A 130 7.01 -17.88 -16.73
N TYR A 131 8.24 -17.93 -17.25
CA TYR A 131 9.29 -18.83 -16.75
C TYR A 131 10.18 -18.21 -15.67
N THR A 132 10.03 -16.91 -15.34
CA THR A 132 10.89 -16.16 -14.40
C THR A 132 10.11 -15.05 -13.64
N ASN A 133 10.69 -14.54 -12.55
CA ASN A 133 10.08 -13.54 -11.64
C ASN A 133 10.47 -12.08 -11.92
N ASN A 134 10.85 -11.73 -13.15
CA ASN A 134 11.56 -10.48 -13.43
C ASN A 134 10.78 -9.53 -14.37
N TYR A 135 9.45 -9.59 -14.37
CA TYR A 135 8.62 -8.69 -15.17
C TYR A 135 8.11 -7.55 -14.30
N TYR A 136 8.50 -6.33 -14.62
CA TYR A 136 7.93 -5.16 -13.95
C TYR A 136 6.44 -5.09 -14.25
N PHE A 137 5.65 -4.81 -13.21
CA PHE A 137 4.20 -4.70 -13.34
C PHE A 137 3.65 -3.46 -12.65
N HIS A 138 2.43 -3.15 -13.03
CA HIS A 138 1.62 -2.07 -12.52
C HIS A 138 0.18 -2.60 -12.34
N ALA A 139 -0.31 -2.60 -11.10
CA ALA A 139 -1.68 -2.98 -10.81
C ALA A 139 -2.61 -1.76 -10.82
N ILE A 140 -3.73 -1.88 -11.52
CA ILE A 140 -4.75 -0.83 -11.66
C ILE A 140 -6.06 -1.38 -11.14
N ALA A 141 -6.62 -0.75 -10.11
CA ALA A 141 -7.99 -1.06 -9.71
C ALA A 141 -8.96 -0.39 -10.67
N VAL A 142 -9.91 -1.20 -11.15
CA VAL A 142 -10.91 -0.80 -12.13
C VAL A 142 -12.28 -0.89 -11.48
N ARG A 143 -12.88 0.26 -11.13
CA ARG A 143 -14.24 0.30 -10.59
C ARG A 143 -15.25 0.51 -11.72
N ILE A 144 -16.25 -0.36 -11.74
CA ILE A 144 -17.26 -0.43 -12.80
C ILE A 144 -18.56 0.18 -12.31
N PHE A 145 -19.04 1.22 -12.98
CA PHE A 145 -20.28 1.89 -12.61
C PHE A 145 -21.51 1.30 -13.31
N SER A 146 -21.37 0.76 -14.51
CA SER A 146 -22.44 0.14 -15.30
C SER A 146 -22.04 -1.26 -15.77
N SER A 147 -22.94 -2.24 -15.70
CA SER A 147 -22.64 -3.57 -16.26
C SER A 147 -22.58 -3.51 -17.79
N GLY A 148 -21.72 -4.31 -18.41
CA GLY A 148 -21.68 -4.52 -19.85
C GLY A 148 -20.28 -4.83 -20.38
N LEU A 149 -20.15 -4.76 -21.70
CA LEU A 149 -18.92 -5.11 -22.40
C LEU A 149 -17.93 -3.93 -22.44
N TYR A 150 -16.79 -4.12 -21.78
CA TYR A 150 -15.66 -3.19 -21.78
C TYR A 150 -14.51 -3.70 -22.65
N SER A 151 -13.84 -2.79 -23.36
CA SER A 151 -12.59 -3.03 -24.09
C SER A 151 -11.46 -2.26 -23.41
N PHE A 152 -10.40 -2.94 -23.00
CA PHE A 152 -9.18 -2.36 -22.46
C PHE A 152 -8.06 -2.56 -23.48
N THR A 153 -7.55 -1.46 -24.03
CA THR A 153 -6.50 -1.49 -25.05
C THR A 153 -5.26 -0.77 -24.52
N SER A 154 -4.10 -1.38 -24.62
CA SER A 154 -2.84 -0.71 -24.29
C SER A 154 -2.25 0.03 -25.49
N ASN A 155 -1.48 1.07 -25.19
CA ASN A 155 -0.63 1.77 -26.14
C ASN A 155 0.68 2.12 -25.42
N SER A 156 1.79 1.55 -25.89
CA SER A 156 3.10 1.72 -25.27
C SER A 156 4.22 1.60 -26.31
N THR A 157 5.42 2.04 -25.94
CA THR A 157 6.60 1.96 -26.81
C THR A 157 7.33 0.62 -26.73
N PHE A 158 6.77 -0.36 -26.01
CA PHE A 158 7.36 -1.66 -25.75
C PHE A 158 6.28 -2.75 -25.79
N ASP A 159 6.71 -4.01 -25.75
CA ASP A 159 5.81 -5.16 -25.75
C ASP A 159 5.20 -5.34 -24.35
N ILE A 160 3.87 -5.32 -24.26
CA ILE A 160 3.15 -5.21 -22.99
C ILE A 160 2.09 -6.31 -22.86
N TYR A 161 2.03 -6.90 -21.67
CA TYR A 161 1.11 -7.96 -21.30
C TYR A 161 0.05 -7.40 -20.34
N GLY A 162 -1.22 -7.68 -20.63
CA GLY A 162 -2.35 -7.32 -19.79
C GLY A 162 -3.02 -8.57 -19.23
N SER A 163 -3.31 -8.58 -17.94
CA SER A 163 -4.13 -9.62 -17.31
C SER A 163 -5.18 -8.99 -16.42
N PHE A 164 -6.39 -9.51 -16.50
CA PHE A 164 -7.55 -8.98 -15.80
C PHE A 164 -8.00 -9.98 -14.75
N HIS A 165 -8.21 -9.52 -13.53
CA HIS A 165 -8.43 -10.36 -12.35
C HIS A 165 -9.64 -9.90 -11.55
N ARG A 166 -10.26 -10.85 -10.84
CA ARG A 166 -11.23 -10.56 -9.78
C ARG A 166 -10.52 -9.88 -8.63
N TYR A 167 -11.14 -8.86 -8.05
CA TYR A 167 -10.67 -8.27 -6.81
C TYR A 167 -11.09 -9.13 -5.62
N PRO A 168 -10.23 -9.33 -4.61
CA PRO A 168 -8.83 -8.88 -4.55
C PRO A 168 -7.85 -9.89 -5.20
N VAL A 169 -6.62 -9.46 -5.51
CA VAL A 169 -5.60 -10.30 -6.18
C VAL A 169 -4.48 -10.67 -5.22
N ASP A 170 -4.19 -11.96 -5.14
CA ASP A 170 -2.92 -12.46 -4.58
C ASP A 170 -1.90 -12.57 -5.72
N ILE A 171 -0.88 -11.69 -5.72
CA ILE A 171 0.13 -11.67 -6.79
C ILE A 171 1.13 -12.82 -6.68
N THR A 172 1.15 -13.54 -5.54
CA THR A 172 2.00 -14.72 -5.40
C THR A 172 1.40 -15.92 -6.15
N ILE A 173 0.09 -15.91 -6.39
CA ILE A 173 -0.62 -16.93 -7.17
C ILE A 173 -1.69 -16.27 -8.07
N PRO A 174 -1.27 -15.43 -9.04
CA PRO A 174 -2.18 -14.56 -9.79
C PRO A 174 -3.16 -15.33 -10.68
N SER A 175 -2.79 -16.55 -11.06
CA SER A 175 -3.64 -17.45 -11.84
C SER A 175 -4.96 -17.81 -11.15
N GLN A 176 -5.05 -17.72 -9.81
CA GLN A 176 -6.28 -18.06 -9.08
C GLN A 176 -7.39 -17.02 -9.25
N SER A 177 -7.04 -15.74 -9.38
CA SER A 177 -8.01 -14.65 -9.53
C SER A 177 -8.16 -14.19 -10.98
N MET A 178 -7.32 -14.70 -11.89
CA MET A 178 -7.30 -14.31 -13.30
C MET A 178 -8.60 -14.69 -13.99
N ILE A 179 -9.18 -13.73 -14.71
CA ILE A 179 -10.37 -13.91 -15.53
C ILE A 179 -9.96 -14.15 -16.97
N THR A 180 -9.05 -13.31 -17.48
CA THR A 180 -8.54 -13.36 -18.84
C THR A 180 -7.24 -12.58 -18.93
N ASP A 181 -6.47 -12.84 -19.97
CA ASP A 181 -5.27 -12.10 -20.29
C ASP A 181 -5.09 -11.95 -21.80
N ASP A 182 -4.23 -11.03 -22.20
CA ASP A 182 -3.81 -10.85 -23.58
C ASP A 182 -2.43 -10.19 -23.67
N TYR A 183 -1.74 -10.45 -24.77
CA TYR A 183 -0.42 -9.90 -25.06
C TYR A 183 -0.18 -9.56 -26.53
N TYR A 184 -1.10 -9.89 -27.45
CA TYR A 184 -0.90 -9.58 -28.88
C TYR A 184 -2.15 -9.16 -29.65
N ASN A 185 -3.36 -9.22 -29.08
CA ASN A 185 -4.57 -8.95 -29.87
C ASN A 185 -4.81 -7.45 -30.16
N GLY A 186 -4.05 -6.53 -29.55
CA GLY A 186 -4.15 -5.08 -29.82
C GLY A 186 -3.38 -4.59 -31.05
N GLY A 187 -2.56 -5.44 -31.70
CA GLY A 187 -1.61 -5.01 -32.72
C GLY A 187 -0.36 -4.35 -32.13
N ASP A 188 0.73 -4.25 -32.90
CA ASP A 188 2.00 -3.61 -32.49
C ASP A 188 2.50 -3.99 -31.08
N ARG A 189 2.30 -5.27 -30.70
CA ARG A 189 2.73 -5.81 -29.40
C ARG A 189 2.02 -5.18 -28.19
N GLN A 190 0.76 -4.81 -28.39
CA GLN A 190 -0.14 -4.29 -27.37
C GLN A 190 -1.22 -5.32 -27.04
N PHE A 191 -1.77 -5.25 -25.83
CA PHE A 191 -2.92 -6.07 -25.44
C PHE A 191 -4.24 -5.34 -25.74
N GLN A 192 -5.26 -6.14 -26.08
CA GLN A 192 -6.65 -5.73 -26.13
C GLN A 192 -7.52 -6.80 -25.45
N ILE A 193 -8.09 -6.44 -24.29
CA ILE A 193 -8.96 -7.31 -23.51
C ILE A 193 -10.40 -6.84 -23.62
N ASN A 194 -11.27 -7.69 -24.17
CA ASN A 194 -12.72 -7.48 -24.19
C ASN A 194 -13.38 -8.35 -23.11
N ILE A 195 -14.10 -7.73 -22.18
CA ILE A 195 -14.66 -8.44 -21.02
C ILE A 195 -16.01 -7.84 -20.58
N ASP A 196 -16.97 -8.72 -20.28
CA ASP A 196 -18.24 -8.34 -19.65
C ASP A 196 -18.06 -8.17 -18.14
N LEU A 197 -18.26 -6.94 -17.65
CA LEU A 197 -18.09 -6.58 -16.26
C LEU A 197 -19.42 -6.23 -15.60
N GLN A 198 -19.50 -6.45 -14.29
CA GLN A 198 -20.68 -6.13 -13.50
C GLN A 198 -20.53 -4.78 -12.80
N SER A 199 -21.60 -4.00 -12.75
CA SER A 199 -21.65 -2.74 -12.01
C SER A 199 -21.42 -2.93 -10.52
N ASN A 200 -20.90 -1.88 -9.88
CA ASN A 200 -20.56 -1.83 -8.47
C ASN A 200 -19.57 -2.92 -8.02
N GLN A 201 -18.76 -3.43 -8.96
CA GLN A 201 -17.64 -4.32 -8.68
C GLN A 201 -16.32 -3.62 -9.01
N THR A 202 -15.29 -4.00 -8.24
CA THR A 202 -13.91 -3.65 -8.51
C THR A 202 -13.22 -4.86 -9.11
N TYR A 203 -12.41 -4.62 -10.13
CA TYR A 203 -11.51 -5.61 -10.71
C TYR A 203 -10.08 -5.08 -10.68
N VAL A 204 -9.11 -5.91 -11.04
CA VAL A 204 -7.71 -5.50 -11.15
C VAL A 204 -7.21 -5.80 -12.56
N LEU A 205 -6.72 -4.76 -13.24
CA LEU A 205 -5.93 -4.90 -14.45
C LEU A 205 -4.45 -4.85 -14.06
N ILE A 206 -3.74 -5.95 -14.25
CA ILE A 206 -2.29 -6.01 -14.13
C ILE A 206 -1.70 -5.78 -15.51
N VAL A 207 -0.90 -4.73 -15.60
CA VAL A 207 -0.12 -4.36 -16.77
C VAL A 207 1.34 -4.71 -16.50
N SER A 208 1.99 -5.48 -17.36
CA SER A 208 3.38 -5.89 -17.15
C SER A 208 4.17 -5.88 -18.46
N THR A 209 5.49 -5.83 -18.36
CA THR A 209 6.34 -5.94 -19.56
C THR A 209 6.32 -7.37 -20.12
N TYR A 210 6.41 -7.49 -21.45
CA TYR A 210 6.50 -8.80 -22.08
C TYR A 210 7.88 -9.44 -21.91
N SER A 211 8.94 -8.63 -21.87
CA SER A 211 10.31 -9.06 -21.62
C SER A 211 10.77 -8.59 -20.24
N PRO A 212 11.62 -9.35 -19.53
CA PRO A 212 12.13 -8.93 -18.23
C PRO A 212 12.99 -7.68 -18.36
N ASN A 213 13.02 -6.85 -17.31
CA ASN A 213 13.84 -5.64 -17.21
C ASN A 213 13.57 -4.54 -18.26
N VAL A 214 12.42 -4.57 -18.94
CA VAL A 214 12.03 -3.51 -19.89
C VAL A 214 11.27 -2.41 -19.14
N THR A 215 11.56 -1.15 -19.45
CA THR A 215 10.91 0.01 -18.82
C THR A 215 10.34 0.92 -19.90
N GLY A 216 9.29 1.67 -19.59
CA GLY A 216 8.72 2.63 -20.52
C GLY A 216 7.36 3.14 -20.06
N LEU A 217 6.80 4.06 -20.83
CA LEU A 217 5.46 4.60 -20.60
C LEU A 217 4.41 3.79 -21.34
N PHE A 218 3.24 3.68 -20.73
CA PHE A 218 2.06 3.06 -21.33
C PHE A 218 0.81 3.88 -21.05
N THR A 219 -0.16 3.78 -21.95
CA THR A 219 -1.51 4.29 -21.78
C THR A 219 -2.50 3.14 -21.96
N ILE A 220 -3.51 3.08 -21.10
CA ILE A 220 -4.66 2.20 -21.22
C ILE A 220 -5.85 3.05 -21.66
N ILE A 221 -6.50 2.61 -22.73
CA ILE A 221 -7.73 3.18 -23.27
C ILE A 221 -8.83 2.19 -22.94
N VAL A 222 -9.85 2.64 -22.22
CA VAL A 222 -11.00 1.83 -21.82
C VAL A 222 -12.23 2.35 -22.51
N GLU A 223 -12.91 1.49 -23.28
CA GLU A 223 -14.19 1.80 -23.91
C GLU A 223 -15.29 0.93 -23.32
N GLY A 224 -16.40 1.53 -22.93
CA GLY A 224 -17.52 0.77 -22.36
C GLY A 224 -18.82 1.55 -22.26
N PRO A 225 -19.88 0.95 -21.68
CA PRO A 225 -21.19 1.57 -21.52
C PRO A 225 -21.20 2.77 -20.55
N SER A 226 -20.15 2.95 -19.75
CA SER A 226 -19.95 4.11 -18.88
C SER A 226 -18.45 4.38 -18.70
N ASN A 227 -18.12 5.54 -18.15
CA ASN A 227 -16.78 5.75 -17.58
C ASN A 227 -16.47 4.67 -16.54
N VAL A 228 -15.17 4.42 -16.35
CA VAL A 228 -14.63 3.61 -15.25
C VAL A 228 -13.74 4.49 -14.38
N GLU A 229 -13.58 4.14 -13.11
CA GLU A 229 -12.55 4.76 -12.28
C GLU A 229 -11.31 3.86 -12.28
N LEU A 230 -10.19 4.40 -12.76
CA LEU A 230 -8.90 3.72 -12.82
C LEU A 230 -7.98 4.30 -11.73
N ILE A 231 -7.75 3.52 -10.69
CA ILE A 231 -6.99 3.94 -9.52
C ILE A 231 -5.65 3.22 -9.54
N HIS A 232 -4.58 4.01 -9.60
CA HIS A 232 -3.24 3.51 -9.30
C HIS A 232 -3.21 3.05 -7.84
N ASN A 233 -2.86 1.79 -7.60
CA ASN A 233 -2.64 1.36 -6.24
C ASN A 233 -1.64 0.21 -6.19
N ASP A 234 -0.47 0.49 -5.62
CA ASP A 234 0.56 -0.53 -5.36
C ASP A 234 0.16 -1.48 -4.21
N TYR A 235 -0.93 -1.19 -3.50
CA TYR A 235 -1.32 -1.84 -2.25
C TYR A 235 -2.45 -2.87 -2.37
N PHE A 236 -2.93 -3.23 -3.56
CA PHE A 236 -3.97 -4.27 -3.73
C PHE A 236 -3.42 -5.69 -3.84
N VAL A 237 -2.14 -5.86 -3.49
CA VAL A 237 -1.49 -7.14 -3.28
C VAL A 237 -1.94 -7.68 -1.93
N LEU A 238 -2.70 -8.79 -1.90
CA LEU A 238 -2.80 -9.58 -0.68
C LEU A 238 -1.43 -10.20 -0.39
N GLU A 239 -0.64 -9.55 0.45
CA GLU A 239 0.05 -10.34 1.46
C GLU A 239 -1.04 -10.83 2.42
N THR A 240 -1.13 -12.14 2.57
CA THR A 240 -2.11 -12.80 3.41
C THR A 240 -2.03 -12.29 4.85
N THR A 241 -2.92 -11.36 5.25
CA THR A 241 -3.54 -11.31 6.59
C THR A 241 -4.62 -10.22 6.71
N THR A 242 -5.87 -10.67 6.88
CA THR A 242 -7.01 -9.99 7.54
C THR A 242 -7.46 -8.59 7.07
N THR A 243 -8.59 -8.58 6.35
CA THR A 243 -9.62 -7.53 6.26
C THR A 243 -9.33 -6.20 6.97
N THR A 244 -8.86 -5.20 6.23
CA THR A 244 -8.88 -3.79 6.67
C THR A 244 -9.51 -2.91 5.62
N THR A 245 -10.51 -2.15 6.04
CA THR A 245 -10.94 -0.89 5.45
C THR A 245 -9.73 -0.08 4.98
N ILE A 246 -9.69 0.31 3.71
CA ILE A 246 -8.58 1.07 3.09
C ILE A 246 -8.32 2.33 3.94
N ARG A 247 -7.23 2.33 4.72
CA ARG A 247 -6.75 3.50 5.44
C ARG A 247 -5.73 4.21 4.55
N PRO A 248 -5.87 5.52 4.28
CA PRO A 248 -4.88 6.25 3.50
C PRO A 248 -3.54 6.22 4.25
N MET A 249 -2.47 5.87 3.54
CA MET A 249 -1.12 5.96 4.10
C MET A 249 -0.67 7.42 4.13
N ILE A 250 -0.17 7.84 5.28
CA ILE A 250 0.31 9.19 5.55
C ILE A 250 1.84 9.17 5.51
N THR A 251 2.42 10.21 4.91
CA THR A 251 3.86 10.45 4.90
C THR A 251 4.25 11.36 6.06
N SER A 252 5.26 10.97 6.83
CA SER A 252 5.92 11.81 7.84
C SER A 252 7.39 12.01 7.44
N ASN A 253 7.88 13.24 7.57
CA ASN A 253 9.22 13.60 7.16
C ASN A 253 10.04 14.08 8.37
N TYR A 254 11.32 13.78 8.37
CA TYR A 254 12.29 14.26 9.34
C TYR A 254 13.56 14.73 8.63
N LEU A 255 13.98 15.97 8.91
CA LEU A 255 15.23 16.53 8.41
C LEU A 255 16.28 16.49 9.51
N GLY A 256 17.43 15.90 9.20
CA GLY A 256 18.56 15.76 10.11
C GLY A 256 19.87 16.22 9.47
N PHE A 257 20.92 16.26 10.30
CA PHE A 257 22.26 16.63 9.87
C PHE A 257 23.30 15.86 10.68
N LEU A 258 24.19 15.14 10.00
CA LEU A 258 25.37 14.55 10.62
C LEU A 258 26.51 15.58 10.60
N SER A 259 27.08 15.87 11.74
CA SER A 259 28.17 16.83 11.97
C SER A 259 29.29 16.19 12.77
N SER A 260 30.43 16.88 12.87
CA SER A 260 31.55 16.45 13.72
C SER A 260 31.24 16.45 15.22
N ASP A 261 30.20 17.18 15.63
CA ASP A 261 29.78 17.28 17.03
C ASP A 261 28.85 16.11 17.41
N ASN A 262 28.33 15.37 16.43
CA ASN A 262 27.58 14.16 16.70
C ASN A 262 28.48 13.11 17.36
N LEU A 263 27.88 12.31 18.23
CA LEU A 263 28.57 11.17 18.81
C LEU A 263 28.91 10.16 17.73
N GLN A 264 29.93 9.36 18.02
CA GLN A 264 30.39 8.30 17.15
C GLN A 264 30.07 6.93 17.74
N PHE A 265 29.84 5.95 16.87
CA PHE A 265 29.70 4.56 17.26
C PHE A 265 30.25 3.62 16.21
N ASN A 266 30.54 2.39 16.64
CA ASN A 266 30.85 1.29 15.73
C ASN A 266 29.55 0.69 15.22
N ARG A 267 29.37 0.72 13.91
CA ARG A 267 28.21 0.08 13.26
C ARG A 267 28.12 -1.40 13.63
N PRO A 268 26.91 -1.97 13.74
CA PRO A 268 26.70 -3.41 13.71
C PRO A 268 27.54 -4.02 12.58
N THR A 269 28.27 -5.09 12.88
CA THR A 269 29.18 -5.81 11.97
C THR A 269 30.46 -5.10 11.50
N SER A 270 30.78 -3.88 11.94
CA SER A 270 32.12 -3.29 11.76
C SER A 270 32.94 -3.39 13.05
N ASN A 271 34.19 -3.82 12.94
CA ASN A 271 35.06 -4.08 14.08
C ASN A 271 35.98 -2.90 14.45
N SER A 272 35.97 -1.78 13.72
CA SER A 272 37.01 -0.74 13.94
C SER A 272 36.62 0.69 13.62
N ASP A 273 35.41 0.95 13.13
CA ASP A 273 35.15 2.24 12.51
C ASP A 273 34.09 3.07 13.21
N ASN A 274 34.54 4.22 13.71
CA ASN A 274 33.69 5.20 14.35
C ASN A 274 32.99 6.07 13.29
N HIS A 275 31.66 6.01 13.28
CA HIS A 275 30.82 6.86 12.42
C HIS A 275 29.99 7.82 13.24
N TYR A 276 29.88 9.07 12.78
CA TYR A 276 28.93 10.03 13.34
C TYR A 276 27.51 9.50 13.17
N TYR A 277 26.73 9.56 14.24
CA TYR A 277 25.34 9.12 14.19
C TYR A 277 24.37 10.12 14.81
N GLN A 278 23.12 10.01 14.38
CA GLN A 278 21.98 10.67 15.00
C GLN A 278 20.94 9.64 15.37
N ALA A 279 20.56 9.59 16.65
CA ALA A 279 19.48 8.75 17.14
C ALA A 279 18.18 9.54 17.21
N ILE A 280 17.09 8.95 16.73
CA ILE A 280 15.78 9.59 16.64
C ILE A 280 14.77 8.64 17.28
N GLU A 281 14.07 9.09 18.31
CA GLU A 281 12.96 8.36 18.89
C GLU A 281 11.74 8.45 17.97
N ILE A 282 11.12 7.30 17.71
CA ILE A 282 9.95 7.15 16.85
C ILE A 282 8.76 6.79 17.73
N THR A 283 7.72 7.62 17.69
CA THR A 283 6.45 7.32 18.37
C THR A 283 5.35 7.09 17.34
N ALA A 284 4.81 5.87 17.33
CA ALA A 284 3.63 5.50 16.57
C ALA A 284 2.37 5.60 17.45
N THR A 285 1.31 6.17 16.87
CA THR A 285 0.00 6.30 17.53
C THR A 285 -0.91 5.10 17.29
N VAL A 286 -0.54 4.21 16.36
CA VAL A 286 -1.24 2.98 16.00
C VAL A 286 -0.22 1.86 15.78
N SER A 287 -0.55 0.65 16.20
CA SER A 287 0.26 -0.53 15.89
C SER A 287 0.07 -0.95 14.43
N ASP A 288 1.11 -0.86 13.61
CA ASP A 288 1.05 -1.24 12.19
C ASP A 288 2.46 -1.26 11.55
N THR A 289 2.53 -1.63 10.28
CA THR A 289 3.76 -1.61 9.49
C THR A 289 3.99 -0.24 8.86
N TYR A 290 5.23 0.25 9.01
CA TYR A 290 5.71 1.51 8.47
C TYR A 290 6.92 1.24 7.57
N ILE A 291 7.04 2.04 6.50
CA ILE A 291 8.16 2.02 5.56
C ILE A 291 8.99 3.28 5.78
N PHE A 292 10.25 3.13 6.17
CA PHE A 292 11.21 4.22 6.32
C PHE A 292 12.18 4.23 5.14
N MET A 293 12.46 5.41 4.61
CA MET A 293 13.40 5.64 3.52
C MET A 293 14.29 6.83 3.84
N SER A 294 15.55 6.81 3.37
CA SER A 294 16.42 7.98 3.42
C SER A 294 16.60 8.65 2.07
N SER A 295 16.98 9.92 2.12
CA SER A 295 17.49 10.67 0.98
C SER A 295 18.58 11.63 1.43
N SER A 296 19.72 11.62 0.74
CA SER A 296 20.85 12.50 1.00
C SER A 296 21.83 12.50 -0.19
N THR A 297 22.91 13.28 -0.10
CA THR A 297 23.98 13.34 -1.10
C THR A 297 25.10 12.32 -0.86
N PHE A 298 25.00 11.46 0.16
CA PHE A 298 26.00 10.47 0.54
C PHE A 298 25.33 9.16 0.97
N GLY A 299 26.07 8.05 1.05
CA GLY A 299 25.46 6.78 1.48
C GLY A 299 25.05 6.80 2.95
N ILE A 300 23.84 6.32 3.26
CA ILE A 300 23.29 6.32 4.63
C ILE A 300 22.87 4.90 5.04
N TYR A 301 23.22 4.54 6.28
CA TYR A 301 22.66 3.40 6.98
C TYR A 301 21.55 3.84 7.92
N GLY A 302 20.49 3.04 7.94
CA GLY A 302 19.46 3.08 8.98
C GLY A 302 19.56 1.83 9.85
N TYR A 303 19.56 2.03 11.16
CA TYR A 303 19.48 0.96 12.15
C TYR A 303 18.29 1.22 13.07
N PHE A 304 17.38 0.26 13.17
CA PHE A 304 16.15 0.35 13.94
C PHE A 304 16.28 -0.48 15.20
N TYR A 305 16.07 0.13 16.36
CA TYR A 305 16.18 -0.49 17.67
C TYR A 305 14.86 -0.47 18.40
N GLU A 306 14.61 -1.50 19.19
CA GLU A 306 13.48 -1.55 20.11
C GLU A 306 13.91 -1.09 21.52
N ASN A 307 13.11 -0.24 22.16
CA ASN A 307 13.29 0.34 23.49
C ASN A 307 14.51 1.25 23.69
N SER A 308 15.73 0.77 23.42
CA SER A 308 16.96 1.50 23.66
C SER A 308 18.05 1.18 22.64
N PHE A 309 18.91 2.16 22.40
CA PHE A 309 20.11 2.06 21.57
C PHE A 309 21.33 2.34 22.43
N ASP A 310 22.34 1.47 22.32
CA ASP A 310 23.62 1.60 22.99
C ASP A 310 24.74 1.67 21.93
N PRO A 311 25.47 2.79 21.82
CA PRO A 311 26.53 2.93 20.81
C PRO A 311 27.75 2.01 21.07
N TYR A 312 27.94 1.51 22.30
CA TYR A 312 29.02 0.57 22.64
C TYR A 312 28.63 -0.88 22.38
N TYR A 313 27.33 -1.18 22.46
CA TYR A 313 26.75 -2.48 22.20
C TYR A 313 25.72 -2.37 21.08
N SER A 314 26.15 -1.90 19.91
CA SER A 314 25.27 -1.55 18.78
C SER A 314 24.46 -2.71 18.19
N ASN A 315 24.77 -3.97 18.55
CA ASN A 315 23.91 -5.11 18.18
C ASN A 315 22.74 -5.34 19.14
N ARG A 316 22.78 -4.76 20.36
CA ARG A 316 21.74 -4.97 21.37
C ARG A 316 20.46 -4.24 20.96
N ASN A 317 19.34 -4.97 21.02
CA ASN A 317 18.00 -4.48 20.66
C ASN A 317 17.81 -4.05 19.20
N LEU A 318 18.77 -4.34 18.31
CA LEU A 318 18.62 -4.10 16.88
C LEU A 318 17.54 -5.03 16.32
N ILE A 319 16.53 -4.47 15.66
CA ILE A 319 15.42 -5.23 15.06
C ILE A 319 15.40 -5.19 13.53
N ALA A 320 15.99 -4.15 12.93
CA ALA A 320 16.12 -4.04 11.48
C ALA A 320 17.27 -3.10 11.12
N SER A 321 17.88 -3.31 9.96
CA SER A 321 18.91 -2.42 9.43
C SER A 321 18.98 -2.51 7.92
N ASN A 322 19.34 -1.41 7.25
CA ASN A 322 19.52 -1.40 5.81
C ASN A 322 20.45 -0.26 5.36
N TYR A 323 21.05 -0.40 4.17
CA TYR A 323 21.95 0.60 3.60
C TYR A 323 21.97 0.71 2.06
N ASP A 324 21.32 -0.21 1.33
CA ASP A 324 21.45 -0.25 -0.15
C ASP A 324 20.22 -0.79 -0.89
N ASP A 325 19.05 -0.86 -0.23
CA ASP A 325 17.83 -1.32 -0.90
C ASP A 325 17.14 -0.21 -1.72
N SER A 326 17.84 0.89 -2.01
CA SER A 326 17.35 1.95 -2.90
C SER A 326 18.48 2.63 -3.67
N ASP A 327 18.15 3.19 -4.84
CA ASP A 327 19.11 3.88 -5.70
C ASP A 327 19.92 4.95 -4.94
N ASN A 328 21.23 4.97 -5.18
CA ASN A 328 22.22 5.85 -4.56
C ASN A 328 22.53 5.58 -3.07
N THR A 329 22.66 4.31 -2.65
CA THR A 329 23.15 3.91 -1.31
C THR A 329 22.32 4.52 -0.16
N GLN A 330 21.01 4.57 -0.37
CA GLN A 330 20.04 5.00 0.64
C GLN A 330 19.35 3.77 1.23
N PHE A 331 18.89 3.86 2.47
CA PHE A 331 18.21 2.73 3.12
C PHE A 331 16.70 2.76 2.87
N ARG A 332 16.11 1.56 2.81
CA ARG A 332 14.68 1.32 2.95
C ARG A 332 14.45 0.25 4.00
N ILE A 333 13.66 0.54 5.03
CA ILE A 333 13.38 -0.38 6.15
C ILE A 333 11.88 -0.48 6.35
N ASN A 334 11.35 -1.69 6.31
CA ASN A 334 9.97 -1.99 6.70
C ASN A 334 9.98 -2.49 8.15
N VAL A 335 9.17 -1.89 9.02
CA VAL A 335 9.11 -2.28 10.43
C VAL A 335 7.69 -2.17 10.96
N THR A 336 7.26 -3.18 11.72
CA THR A 336 5.99 -3.14 12.46
C THR A 336 6.21 -2.46 13.80
N LEU A 337 5.63 -1.28 13.97
CA LEU A 337 5.66 -0.52 15.22
C LEU A 337 4.43 -0.88 16.06
N GLN A 338 4.61 -0.99 17.36
CA GLN A 338 3.52 -1.18 18.31
C GLN A 338 3.20 0.14 19.03
N PHE A 339 1.92 0.44 19.19
CA PHE A 339 1.43 1.56 19.98
C PHE A 339 2.01 1.51 21.41
N GLN A 340 2.40 2.68 21.94
CA GLN A 340 3.05 2.86 23.25
C GLN A 340 4.40 2.15 23.43
N ARG A 341 4.96 1.55 22.36
CA ARG A 341 6.29 0.99 22.39
C ARG A 341 7.30 1.98 21.85
N LYS A 342 8.46 2.04 22.49
CA LYS A 342 9.54 2.95 22.13
C LYS A 342 10.43 2.31 21.07
N TYR A 343 10.72 3.06 20.03
CA TYR A 343 11.68 2.67 19.01
C TYR A 343 12.67 3.78 18.73
N ILE A 344 13.88 3.41 18.33
CA ILE A 344 14.95 4.35 18.01
C ILE A 344 15.47 4.03 16.62
N LEU A 345 15.41 5.01 15.74
CA LEU A 345 16.06 4.99 14.44
C LEU A 345 17.41 5.70 14.57
N VAL A 346 18.49 4.96 14.37
CA VAL A 346 19.86 5.49 14.32
C VAL A 346 20.27 5.65 12.87
N ILE A 347 20.66 6.87 12.51
CA ILE A 347 21.12 7.25 11.18
C ILE A 347 22.61 7.48 11.22
N THR A 348 23.34 6.91 10.26
CA THR A 348 24.79 7.11 10.12
C THR A 348 25.20 7.05 8.66
N SER A 349 26.37 7.60 8.34
CA SER A 349 26.93 7.56 6.99
C SER A 349 27.59 6.21 6.66
N PHE A 350 27.70 5.89 5.36
CA PHE A 350 28.40 4.72 4.85
C PHE A 350 29.92 4.82 5.09
N GLY A 351 30.49 5.98 4.77
CA GLY A 351 31.91 6.29 4.95
C GLY A 351 32.20 6.91 6.34
N TYR A 352 33.46 6.90 6.73
CA TYR A 352 33.92 7.49 8.00
C TYR A 352 33.94 9.01 7.91
N ASN A 353 33.63 9.67 9.04
CA ASN A 353 33.71 11.13 9.19
C ASN A 353 32.91 11.95 8.16
N ILE A 354 31.93 11.34 7.49
CA ILE A 354 31.06 12.04 6.53
C ILE A 354 30.02 12.84 7.31
N THR A 355 29.87 14.10 6.92
CA THR A 355 28.90 15.05 7.46
C THR A 355 27.98 15.52 6.33
N GLY A 356 26.77 15.95 6.68
CA GLY A 356 25.81 16.45 5.72
C GLY A 356 24.36 16.28 6.16
N ALA A 357 23.48 16.97 5.44
CA ALA A 357 22.04 16.90 5.66
C ALA A 357 21.45 15.61 5.10
N PHE A 358 20.38 15.14 5.74
CA PHE A 358 19.60 14.01 5.27
C PHE A 358 18.11 14.20 5.54
N LEU A 359 17.29 13.52 4.75
CA LEU A 359 15.85 13.42 4.91
C LEU A 359 15.47 11.97 5.20
N ILE A 360 14.69 11.76 6.25
CA ILE A 360 13.97 10.50 6.48
C ILE A 360 12.51 10.70 6.10
N LYS A 361 12.00 9.81 5.25
CA LYS A 361 10.59 9.72 4.87
C LYS A 361 10.02 8.44 5.46
N ALA A 362 8.96 8.54 6.24
CA ALA A 362 8.22 7.39 6.75
C ALA A 362 6.80 7.36 6.19
N ILE A 363 6.34 6.19 5.74
CA ILE A 363 4.99 5.98 5.20
C ILE A 363 4.30 4.93 6.06
N GLY A 364 3.09 5.21 6.53
CA GLY A 364 2.28 4.25 7.28
C GLY A 364 0.86 4.76 7.52
N PRO A 365 0.04 4.08 8.33
CA PRO A 365 -1.39 4.39 8.47
C PRO A 365 -1.70 5.67 9.25
N THR A 366 -0.74 6.18 10.05
CA THR A 366 -0.87 7.41 10.83
C THR A 366 0.43 8.21 10.78
N PRO A 367 0.39 9.53 11.06
CA PRO A 367 1.62 10.30 11.19
C PRO A 367 2.49 9.76 12.32
N LEU A 368 3.80 9.75 12.11
CA LEU A 368 4.79 9.46 13.14
C LEU A 368 5.32 10.76 13.76
N LEU A 369 5.61 10.70 15.05
CA LEU A 369 6.39 11.74 15.72
C LEU A 369 7.86 11.31 15.75
N PHE A 370 8.72 12.19 15.24
CA PHE A 370 10.18 12.07 15.33
C PHE A 370 10.70 12.98 16.43
N THR A 371 11.41 12.43 17.40
CA THR A 371 12.03 13.21 18.48
C THR A 371 13.54 12.94 18.48
N PRO A 372 14.38 13.91 18.08
CA PRO A 372 15.83 13.75 18.12
C PRO A 372 16.30 13.45 19.55
N ILE A 373 17.12 12.43 19.70
CA ILE A 373 17.78 12.12 20.97
C ILE A 373 19.12 12.83 20.96
N ASN A 374 19.17 14.01 21.56
CA ASN A 374 20.44 14.68 21.81
C ASN A 374 21.13 13.98 22.97
N GLN A 375 22.30 13.39 22.72
CA GLN A 375 23.11 12.80 23.77
C GLN A 375 24.22 13.77 24.18
N ILE A 376 24.44 13.91 25.48
CA ILE A 376 25.55 14.69 26.04
C ILE A 376 26.53 13.75 26.71
N LYS A 377 27.83 14.09 26.58
CA LYS A 377 28.92 13.50 27.35
C LYS A 377 29.21 14.35 28.58
N SER A 378 29.30 13.72 29.75
CA SER A 378 29.93 14.30 30.94
C SER A 378 31.13 13.46 31.36
N TYR A 379 32.08 14.09 32.05
CA TYR A 379 33.32 13.47 32.47
C TYR A 379 33.53 13.67 33.97
N TYR A 380 34.00 12.63 34.65
CA TYR A 380 34.44 12.65 36.04
C TYR A 380 35.74 11.87 36.14
N GLY A 381 36.75 12.36 36.84
CA GLY A 381 38.03 11.67 36.97
C GLY A 381 38.55 11.71 38.40
N ASP A 382 39.14 10.60 38.83
CA ASP A 382 39.73 10.45 40.17
C ASP A 382 40.82 9.36 40.16
N SER A 383 41.34 9.00 41.32
CA SER A 383 42.32 7.93 41.52
C SER A 383 41.99 7.05 42.72
N LEU A 384 42.25 5.75 42.57
CA LEU A 384 42.21 4.79 43.67
C LEU A 384 43.63 4.62 44.22
N SER A 385 43.78 4.81 45.52
CA SER A 385 45.06 4.72 46.24
C SER A 385 44.90 3.96 47.55
N CYS A 386 46.00 3.76 48.29
CA CYS A 386 45.95 3.08 49.58
C CYS A 386 45.13 3.79 50.67
N SER A 387 44.77 5.07 50.48
CA SER A 387 43.85 5.80 51.36
C SER A 387 42.39 5.68 50.94
N SER A 388 42.10 5.10 49.78
CA SER A 388 40.73 4.87 49.32
C SER A 388 40.03 3.83 50.21
N SER A 389 38.71 3.98 50.35
CA SER A 389 37.90 3.00 51.07
C SER A 389 37.91 1.65 50.33
N THR A 390 37.76 0.56 51.08
CA THR A 390 37.74 -0.80 50.53
C THR A 390 36.42 -1.51 50.82
N PHE A 391 36.05 -2.46 49.96
CA PHE A 391 34.93 -3.35 50.23
C PHE A 391 35.17 -4.74 49.64
N SER A 392 34.47 -5.75 50.18
CA SER A 392 34.52 -7.12 49.67
C SER A 392 33.58 -7.29 48.49
N ARG A 393 34.11 -7.72 47.35
CA ARG A 393 33.33 -7.96 46.13
C ARG A 393 32.62 -9.31 46.13
N TRP A 394 31.55 -9.39 45.34
CA TRP A 394 30.86 -10.66 45.06
C TRP A 394 31.76 -11.68 44.37
N GLY A 395 31.68 -12.93 44.84
CA GLY A 395 32.38 -14.07 44.24
C GLY A 395 33.90 -14.09 44.49
N SER A 396 34.44 -13.15 45.28
CA SER A 396 35.80 -13.32 45.78
C SER A 396 35.79 -14.44 46.83
N THR A 397 36.45 -15.56 46.54
CA THR A 397 36.59 -16.68 47.47
C THR A 397 37.48 -16.36 48.66
N ASN A 398 38.07 -15.16 48.68
CA ASN A 398 38.80 -14.62 49.80
C ASN A 398 37.90 -13.62 50.52
N ASP A 399 37.37 -14.01 51.68
CA ASP A 399 36.55 -13.17 52.59
C ASP A 399 37.27 -11.89 53.10
N HIS A 400 38.43 -11.54 52.54
CA HIS A 400 39.30 -10.45 52.97
C HIS A 400 39.82 -9.58 51.82
N GLY A 401 39.25 -9.69 50.61
CA GLY A 401 39.76 -8.91 49.48
C GLY A 401 39.58 -7.40 49.67
N CYS A 402 40.69 -6.68 49.79
CA CYS A 402 40.74 -5.21 49.87
C CYS A 402 40.70 -4.61 48.46
N TYR A 403 39.50 -4.40 47.90
CA TYR A 403 39.32 -3.68 46.64
C TYR A 403 39.05 -2.20 46.93
N PHE A 404 39.94 -1.32 46.48
CA PHE A 404 39.70 0.12 46.59
C PHE A 404 38.50 0.52 45.74
N TYR A 405 37.66 1.41 46.25
CA TYR A 405 36.51 1.91 45.50
C TYR A 405 36.32 3.41 45.66
N GLN A 406 35.63 3.99 44.68
CA GLN A 406 35.09 5.34 44.73
C GLN A 406 33.59 5.25 44.41
N ALA A 407 32.75 5.83 45.28
CA ALA A 407 31.31 5.85 45.13
C ALA A 407 30.84 7.26 44.77
N ASN A 408 30.27 7.41 43.58
CA ASN A 408 29.83 8.70 43.05
C ASN A 408 28.31 8.73 42.95
N ARG A 409 27.69 9.75 43.53
CA ARG A 409 26.27 10.01 43.31
C ARG A 409 26.09 10.59 41.91
N ILE A 410 25.14 10.06 41.15
CA ILE A 410 24.82 10.54 39.81
C ILE A 410 23.47 11.22 39.82
N GLU A 411 23.41 12.44 39.28
CA GLU A 411 22.16 13.16 39.04
C GLU A 411 21.68 12.93 37.61
N ILE A 412 20.44 12.45 37.49
CA ILE A 412 19.82 12.14 36.21
C ILE A 412 18.88 13.27 35.82
N SER A 413 19.26 14.04 34.81
CA SER A 413 18.48 15.21 34.36
C SER A 413 17.25 14.83 33.54
N MET A 414 17.26 13.65 32.90
CA MET A 414 16.18 13.19 32.02
C MET A 414 16.02 11.67 32.11
N ASN A 415 14.77 11.19 32.04
CA ASN A 415 14.52 9.76 31.90
C ASN A 415 15.13 9.24 30.61
N GLY A 416 15.91 8.16 30.66
CA GLY A 416 16.33 7.45 29.46
C GLY A 416 17.53 6.55 29.66
N PHE A 417 18.14 6.17 28.55
CA PHE A 417 19.24 5.20 28.53
C PHE A 417 20.58 5.90 28.71
N TYR A 418 21.30 5.55 29.77
CA TYR A 418 22.62 6.09 30.08
C TYR A 418 23.67 4.99 29.93
N THR A 419 24.84 5.37 29.43
CA THR A 419 26.03 4.52 29.37
C THR A 419 27.17 5.18 30.12
N PHE A 420 27.76 4.45 31.04
CA PHE A 420 28.96 4.83 31.79
C PHE A 420 30.09 3.92 31.35
N PHE A 421 31.19 4.49 30.93
CA PHE A 421 32.41 3.75 30.65
C PHE A 421 33.59 4.53 31.17
N ASP A 422 34.73 3.87 31.37
CA ASP A 422 35.93 4.57 31.81
C ASP A 422 37.10 4.44 30.86
N ASN A 423 38.04 5.37 31.04
CA ASN A 423 39.40 5.29 30.56
C ASN A 423 40.29 5.29 31.81
N SER A 424 40.89 4.14 32.12
CA SER A 424 41.62 3.93 33.37
C SER A 424 43.02 3.38 33.12
N SER A 425 43.94 3.70 34.04
CA SER A 425 45.30 3.13 34.03
C SER A 425 45.36 1.73 34.67
N MET A 426 44.22 1.15 34.98
CA MET A 426 44.06 -0.08 35.76
C MET A 426 42.78 -0.80 35.36
N ASP A 427 42.72 -2.10 35.62
CA ASP A 427 41.50 -2.88 35.39
C ASP A 427 40.40 -2.44 36.36
N THR A 428 39.28 -1.94 35.84
CA THR A 428 38.16 -1.45 36.63
C THR A 428 36.91 -2.32 36.52
N VAL A 429 36.07 -2.22 37.53
CA VAL A 429 34.77 -2.87 37.66
C VAL A 429 33.78 -1.81 38.12
N GLY A 430 32.65 -1.72 37.43
CA GLY A 430 31.56 -0.81 37.78
C GLY A 430 30.41 -1.53 38.47
N TYR A 431 29.78 -0.84 39.42
CA TYR A 431 28.49 -1.23 40.00
C TYR A 431 27.58 -0.02 40.03
N LEU A 432 26.32 -0.20 39.65
CA LEU A 432 25.30 0.83 39.69
C LEU A 432 24.24 0.45 40.73
N TYR A 433 23.98 1.34 41.68
CA TYR A 433 23.03 1.14 42.77
C TYR A 433 21.87 2.12 42.67
N SER A 434 20.68 1.72 43.13
CA SER A 434 19.57 2.63 43.43
C SER A 434 19.71 3.18 44.85
N ASP A 435 19.41 4.45 45.03
CA ASP A 435 19.34 5.19 46.30
C ASP A 435 20.65 5.33 47.08
N SER A 436 21.23 4.21 47.53
CA SER A 436 22.40 4.17 48.42
C SER A 436 23.27 2.94 48.18
N PHE A 437 24.56 3.08 48.48
CA PHE A 437 25.57 2.04 48.49
C PHE A 437 26.12 1.89 49.91
N ASP A 438 26.08 0.66 50.44
CA ASP A 438 26.67 0.31 51.73
C ASP A 438 27.79 -0.72 51.48
N PRO A 439 29.07 -0.39 51.75
CA PRO A 439 30.19 -1.30 51.51
C PRO A 439 30.16 -2.55 52.41
N SER A 440 29.43 -2.52 53.53
CA SER A 440 29.23 -3.71 54.38
C SER A 440 28.15 -4.65 53.82
N ARG A 441 27.30 -4.14 52.91
CA ARG A 441 26.21 -4.87 52.26
C ARG A 441 26.16 -4.52 50.77
N PRO A 442 27.20 -4.84 49.98
CA PRO A 442 27.37 -4.37 48.60
C PRO A 442 26.36 -4.96 47.61
N TYR A 443 25.39 -5.75 48.07
CA TYR A 443 24.29 -6.28 47.27
C TYR A 443 23.00 -5.49 47.47
N GLN A 444 22.91 -4.76 48.57
CA GLN A 444 21.74 -3.98 48.88
C GLN A 444 21.64 -2.86 47.84
N ASN A 445 20.49 -2.81 47.17
CA ASN A 445 20.17 -1.85 46.12
C ASN A 445 21.01 -1.93 44.84
N LEU A 446 21.77 -3.02 44.61
CA LEU A 446 22.51 -3.20 43.37
C LEU A 446 21.53 -3.35 42.19
N ILE A 447 21.64 -2.49 41.18
CA ILE A 447 20.85 -2.55 39.94
C ILE A 447 21.56 -3.45 38.93
N THR A 448 22.81 -3.14 38.65
CA THR A 448 23.61 -3.85 37.64
C THR A 448 25.10 -3.64 37.92
N SER A 449 25.93 -4.51 37.38
CA SER A 449 27.39 -4.41 37.44
C SER A 449 27.98 -4.84 36.11
N ASN A 450 29.18 -4.36 35.81
CA ASN A 450 29.98 -4.90 34.73
C ASN A 450 31.11 -5.73 35.33
N HIS A 451 31.23 -6.99 34.92
CA HIS A 451 32.32 -7.86 35.39
C HIS A 451 33.33 -8.21 34.30
N GLY A 452 33.32 -7.45 33.20
CA GLY A 452 34.20 -7.63 32.06
C GLY A 452 33.82 -8.86 31.25
N ASP A 453 33.01 -8.68 30.21
CA ASP A 453 32.90 -9.69 29.16
C ASP A 453 34.25 -9.74 28.43
N PHE A 454 35.00 -10.81 28.69
CA PHE A 454 36.27 -11.37 28.15
C PHE A 454 37.31 -10.53 27.37
N ASN A 455 37.07 -9.30 26.92
CA ASN A 455 38.01 -8.48 26.15
C ASN A 455 38.11 -7.00 26.57
N TYR A 456 37.36 -6.54 27.58
CA TYR A 456 37.44 -5.16 28.05
C TYR A 456 37.79 -5.11 29.54
N LEU A 457 38.98 -4.57 29.85
CA LEU A 457 39.53 -4.40 31.21
C LEU A 457 38.91 -3.18 31.93
N HIS A 458 37.85 -2.60 31.38
CA HIS A 458 37.36 -1.28 31.74
C HIS A 458 35.87 -1.33 32.14
N LEU A 459 35.46 -0.36 32.93
CA LEU A 459 34.08 -0.12 33.32
C LEU A 459 33.24 0.16 32.08
N GLY A 460 32.05 -0.44 32.03
CA GLY A 460 31.07 -0.32 30.95
C GLY A 460 29.70 -0.77 31.43
N ILE A 461 28.87 0.17 31.89
CA ILE A 461 27.50 -0.07 32.37
C ILE A 461 26.54 0.72 31.52
N SER A 462 25.49 0.07 31.03
CA SER A 462 24.40 0.75 30.35
C SER A 462 23.06 0.39 30.98
N TYR A 463 22.25 1.40 31.33
CA TYR A 463 20.98 1.19 32.03
C TYR A 463 19.97 2.32 31.77
N THR A 464 18.68 2.01 31.85
CA THR A 464 17.61 3.00 31.77
C THR A 464 17.37 3.63 33.14
N LEU A 465 17.66 4.92 33.27
CA LEU A 465 17.53 5.68 34.52
C LEU A 465 16.36 6.65 34.45
N GLN A 466 15.70 6.84 35.59
CA GLN A 466 14.64 7.83 35.80
C GLN A 466 15.22 9.07 36.48
N SER A 467 14.85 10.27 36.06
CA SER A 467 15.31 11.55 36.60
C SER A 467 14.90 11.80 38.05
N THR A 468 13.85 11.12 38.52
CA THR A 468 13.42 11.17 39.92
C THR A 468 14.17 10.19 40.82
N GLY A 469 14.98 9.30 40.25
CA GLY A 469 15.74 8.30 41.00
C GLY A 469 17.07 8.86 41.53
N SER A 470 17.53 8.33 42.66
CA SER A 470 18.89 8.55 43.15
C SER A 470 19.74 7.34 42.76
N TYR A 471 20.94 7.58 42.21
CA TYR A 471 21.82 6.48 41.80
C TYR A 471 23.24 6.72 42.30
N ILE A 472 23.91 5.61 42.61
CA ILE A 472 25.34 5.62 42.97
C ILE A 472 26.09 4.71 42.01
N LEU A 473 27.07 5.27 41.31
CA LEU A 473 28.03 4.51 40.52
C LEU A 473 29.29 4.32 41.34
N VAL A 474 29.59 3.05 41.62
CA VAL A 474 30.81 2.64 42.30
C VAL A 474 31.80 2.12 41.27
N VAL A 475 32.98 2.73 41.24
CA VAL A 475 34.13 2.27 40.46
C VAL A 475 35.10 1.60 41.42
N THR A 476 35.56 0.40 41.08
CA THR A 476 36.54 -0.33 41.89
C THR A 476 37.53 -1.07 41.01
N THR A 477 38.61 -1.58 41.60
CA THR A 477 39.61 -2.36 40.89
C THR A 477 39.18 -3.81 40.68
N ARG A 478 39.66 -4.41 39.58
CA ARG A 478 39.43 -5.83 39.30
C ARG A 478 40.21 -6.75 40.24
N ARG A 479 41.40 -6.34 40.66
CA ARG A 479 42.30 -7.07 41.57
C ARG A 479 42.50 -6.28 42.86
N GLU A 480 42.73 -7.01 43.95
CA GLU A 480 42.97 -6.42 45.27
C GLU A 480 44.24 -5.56 45.27
N ASN A 481 44.24 -4.49 46.06
CA ASN A 481 45.38 -3.59 46.26
C ASN A 481 45.97 -2.92 44.99
N VAL A 482 45.27 -2.98 43.85
CA VAL A 482 45.67 -2.25 42.63
C VAL A 482 45.28 -0.79 42.78
N GLN A 483 46.16 0.11 42.35
CA GLN A 483 45.98 1.56 42.40
C GLN A 483 46.10 2.13 40.98
N GLY A 484 45.52 3.29 40.75
CA GLY A 484 45.54 3.92 39.44
C GLY A 484 44.53 5.04 39.31
N SER A 485 44.66 5.81 38.23
CA SER A 485 43.68 6.83 37.88
C SER A 485 42.61 6.26 36.96
N PHE A 486 41.44 6.88 36.98
CA PHE A 486 40.35 6.60 36.06
C PHE A 486 39.61 7.88 35.69
N GLN A 487 39.01 7.89 34.50
CA GLN A 487 38.06 8.90 34.06
C GLN A 487 36.80 8.21 33.56
N ILE A 488 35.68 8.43 34.24
CA ILE A 488 34.35 8.02 33.82
C ILE A 488 33.84 9.01 32.76
N THR A 489 33.36 8.48 31.65
CA THR A 489 32.53 9.21 30.70
C THR A 489 31.10 8.68 30.83
N ALA A 490 30.16 9.58 31.10
CA ALA A 490 28.73 9.26 31.06
C ALA A 490 28.12 9.84 29.79
N VAL A 491 27.37 9.02 29.07
CA VAL A 491 26.60 9.39 27.88
C VAL A 491 25.14 9.15 28.17
N GLY A 492 24.30 10.14 27.92
CA GLY A 492 22.85 9.98 28.08
C GLY A 492 22.06 11.08 27.41
N PRO A 493 20.73 10.97 27.39
CA PRO A 493 19.86 11.95 26.76
C PRO A 493 19.91 13.31 27.47
N SER A 494 19.67 14.37 26.71
CA SER A 494 19.57 15.75 27.20
C SER A 494 18.44 16.50 26.50
N SER A 495 17.77 17.39 27.25
CA SER A 495 16.72 18.30 26.76
C SER A 495 17.20 19.48 25.91
N SER A 496 18.47 19.49 25.48
CA SER A 496 19.15 20.54 24.72
C SER A 496 19.48 21.85 25.47
N SER A 497 20.72 22.30 25.20
CA SER A 497 21.39 23.59 25.47
C SER A 497 22.09 23.88 26.81
N HIS A 498 22.04 23.04 27.84
CA HIS A 498 22.86 23.27 29.06
C HIS A 498 23.74 22.06 29.39
N PRO A 499 25.07 22.24 29.59
CA PRO A 499 25.91 21.19 30.12
C PRO A 499 25.37 20.78 31.50
N ILE A 500 25.24 19.46 31.70
CA ILE A 500 24.93 18.88 33.01
C ILE A 500 25.97 19.42 34.00
N PRO A 501 25.60 19.76 35.25
CA PRO A 501 26.58 20.14 36.26
C PRO A 501 27.71 19.10 36.32
N GLN A 502 28.95 19.56 36.43
CA GLN A 502 30.07 18.67 36.73
C GLN A 502 29.70 17.87 38.00
N CYS A 503 29.87 16.54 37.91
CA CYS A 503 29.59 15.63 39.01
C CYS A 503 30.39 15.99 40.27
#